data_AF-A0A317UST3-F1
#
_entry.id   AF-A0A317UST3-F1
#
_cell.length_a   1.000
_cell.length_b   1.000
_cell.length_c   1.000
_cell.angle_alpha   90.00
_cell.angle_beta   90.00
_cell.angle_gamma   90.00
#
_symmetry.space_group_name_H-M   'P 1'
#
loop_
_entity.id
_entity.type
_entity.pdbx_description
1 polymer ?
#
loop_
_entity_poly.entity_id
_entity_poly.type
_entity_poly.pdbx_seq_one_letter_code
_entity_poly.pdbx_strand_id
1 'polypeptide(L)'
;MKLVLLIFMLVLSIDMAKCSRMTGPFEALYFYYAYQIDAAAAARAAEDGVSYEATIGGDCIGKDCTLEAFLETIMDPSYAEDLTPTSTGSTRSPDVYATAEEIDTYWNYNSDDLQADEIIKKAPSGFANLVNAVANKIQEARAVVPSADLVEKATVSLKWAQAVRLTEMVVRYGELEGAKANAFAEKYPKINLQSTQRVLDEDRTVSPSLKMVYTDLDYAGMATEAAGGDQAKLVDTYKEFLNFAEAKPTESVYRIHQNIVNMYQRVIPSLEAGCS
;
A
#
# COMPACT_ATOMS: atom_id res chain seq x y z
N MET A 1 23.74 1.40 9.70
CA MET A 1 22.63 2.38 9.52
C MET A 1 21.46 1.87 8.67
N LYS A 2 21.50 0.67 8.05
CA LYS A 2 20.46 0.21 7.11
C LYS A 2 19.30 -0.61 7.72
N LEU A 3 19.49 -1.35 8.81
CA LEU A 3 18.42 -2.15 9.44
C LEU A 3 17.51 -1.37 10.39
N VAL A 4 18.06 -0.42 11.16
CA VAL A 4 17.26 0.47 12.03
C VAL A 4 16.29 1.32 11.20
N LEU A 5 16.62 1.63 9.94
CA LEU A 5 15.71 2.31 9.00
C LEU A 5 14.55 1.42 8.53
N LEU A 6 14.75 0.11 8.38
CA LEU A 6 13.69 -0.84 8.00
C LEU A 6 12.70 -1.02 9.16
N ILE A 7 13.20 -1.16 10.38
CA ILE A 7 12.40 -1.27 11.61
C ILE A 7 11.64 0.03 11.89
N PHE A 8 12.30 1.19 11.84
CA PHE A 8 11.61 2.48 11.96
C PHE A 8 10.58 2.68 10.84
N MET A 9 10.86 2.29 9.59
CA MET A 9 9.93 2.50 8.49
C MET A 9 8.77 1.50 8.43
N LEU A 10 8.85 0.39 9.16
CA LEU A 10 7.76 -0.58 9.26
C LEU A 10 6.91 -0.35 10.50
N VAL A 11 7.49 0.13 11.61
CA VAL A 11 6.75 0.89 12.63
C VAL A 11 6.02 2.04 11.95
N LEU A 12 6.67 2.79 11.04
CA LEU A 12 5.98 3.80 10.23
C LEU A 12 4.89 3.20 9.31
N SER A 13 5.01 1.97 8.82
CA SER A 13 3.98 1.30 7.97
C SER A 13 2.80 0.75 8.77
N ILE A 14 3.04 0.28 10.00
CA ILE A 14 2.00 -0.06 10.97
C ILE A 14 1.36 1.23 11.50
N ASP A 15 2.14 2.31 11.70
CA ASP A 15 1.65 3.68 11.89
C ASP A 15 1.00 4.26 10.62
N MET A 16 1.27 3.70 9.42
CA MET A 16 0.50 4.04 8.21
C MET A 16 -0.87 3.37 8.25
N ALA A 17 -1.07 2.27 8.99
CA ALA A 17 -2.42 1.82 9.36
C ALA A 17 -3.12 2.86 10.25
N LYS A 18 -2.39 3.72 10.96
CA LYS A 18 -2.98 4.88 11.68
C LYS A 18 -3.21 6.09 10.78
N CYS A 19 -2.33 6.32 9.79
CA CYS A 19 -2.54 7.36 8.79
C CYS A 19 -3.64 7.00 7.78
N SER A 20 -3.89 5.69 7.60
CA SER A 20 -4.85 5.06 6.72
C SER A 20 -5.17 3.65 7.21
N ARG A 21 -6.22 3.50 8.02
CA ARG A 21 -6.69 2.18 8.50
C ARG A 21 -6.94 1.20 7.37
N MET A 22 -7.24 1.73 6.19
CA MET A 22 -7.58 0.94 5.02
C MET A 22 -6.34 0.52 4.20
N THR A 23 -5.28 1.34 4.10
CA THR A 23 -4.13 1.01 3.25
C THR A 23 -3.04 0.25 4.01
N GLY A 24 -2.78 0.64 5.25
CA GLY A 24 -1.68 0.07 6.05
C GLY A 24 -1.64 -1.46 6.07
N PRO A 25 -2.78 -2.17 6.23
CA PRO A 25 -2.82 -3.63 6.20
C PRO A 25 -2.27 -4.24 4.90
N PHE A 26 -2.61 -3.67 3.75
CA PHE A 26 -2.10 -4.14 2.45
C PHE A 26 -0.60 -3.84 2.28
N GLU A 27 -0.13 -2.70 2.77
CA GLU A 27 1.30 -2.35 2.77
C GLU A 27 2.10 -3.31 3.67
N ALA A 28 1.56 -3.70 4.83
CA ALA A 28 2.17 -4.69 5.72
C ALA A 28 2.30 -6.07 5.07
N LEU A 29 1.25 -6.54 4.37
CA LEU A 29 1.30 -7.80 3.63
C LEU A 29 2.31 -7.77 2.50
N TYR A 30 2.46 -6.64 1.78
CA TYR A 30 3.53 -6.49 0.80
C TYR A 30 4.91 -6.72 1.40
N PHE A 31 5.23 -6.08 2.53
CA PHE A 31 6.52 -6.25 3.19
C PHE A 31 6.70 -7.67 3.75
N TYR A 32 5.64 -8.29 4.23
CA TYR A 32 5.67 -9.69 4.68
C TYR A 32 6.02 -10.67 3.55
N TYR A 33 5.43 -10.51 2.37
CA TYR A 33 5.80 -11.37 1.24
C TYR A 33 7.24 -11.10 0.76
N ALA A 34 7.68 -9.84 0.81
CA ALA A 34 9.08 -9.52 0.54
C ALA A 34 10.05 -10.18 1.55
N TYR A 35 9.67 -10.19 2.83
CA TYR A 35 10.40 -10.85 3.91
C TYR A 35 10.56 -12.35 3.64
N GLN A 36 9.49 -13.05 3.25
CA GLN A 36 9.55 -14.47 2.90
C GLN A 36 10.44 -14.76 1.69
N ILE A 37 10.32 -13.96 0.62
CA ILE A 37 11.14 -14.12 -0.59
C ILE A 37 12.62 -13.92 -0.27
N ASP A 38 12.95 -12.88 0.50
CA ASP A 38 14.32 -12.59 0.90
C ASP A 38 14.88 -13.65 1.85
N ALA A 39 14.09 -14.15 2.81
CA ALA A 39 14.49 -15.23 3.71
C ALA A 39 14.81 -16.53 2.94
N ALA A 40 14.02 -16.86 1.92
CA ALA A 40 14.27 -18.03 1.09
C ALA A 40 15.58 -17.90 0.29
N ALA A 41 15.83 -16.74 -0.31
CA ALA A 41 17.08 -16.46 -1.01
C ALA A 41 18.29 -16.46 -0.06
N ALA A 42 18.11 -15.93 1.16
CA ALA A 42 19.10 -15.94 2.22
C ALA A 42 19.51 -17.36 2.63
N ALA A 43 18.52 -18.22 2.88
CA ALA A 43 18.74 -19.60 3.25
C ALA A 43 19.51 -20.34 2.15
N ARG A 44 19.15 -20.11 0.89
CA ARG A 44 19.86 -20.67 -0.26
C ARG A 44 21.31 -20.21 -0.34
N ALA A 45 21.58 -18.91 -0.16
CA ALA A 45 22.93 -18.38 -0.15
C ALA A 45 23.79 -18.97 0.99
N ALA A 46 23.19 -19.16 2.17
CA ALA A 46 23.85 -19.77 3.32
C ALA A 46 24.18 -21.25 3.08
N GLU A 47 23.30 -22.03 2.44
CA GLU A 47 23.58 -23.41 2.01
C GLU A 47 24.80 -23.49 1.09
N ASP A 48 24.94 -22.52 0.18
CA ASP A 48 26.05 -22.42 -0.76
C ASP A 48 27.34 -21.85 -0.11
N GLY A 49 27.36 -21.67 1.21
CA GLY A 49 28.52 -21.24 1.99
C GLY A 49 28.85 -19.75 1.84
N VAL A 50 27.92 -18.95 1.30
CA VAL A 50 28.08 -17.51 1.13
C VAL A 50 27.56 -16.81 2.38
N SER A 51 28.40 -15.98 3.02
CA SER A 51 27.96 -15.14 4.14
C SER A 51 26.86 -14.19 3.66
N TYR A 52 25.71 -14.23 4.33
CA TYR A 52 24.56 -13.42 3.98
C TYR A 52 24.29 -12.41 5.11
N GLU A 53 24.93 -11.24 5.02
CA GLU A 53 24.80 -10.19 6.03
C GLU A 53 23.74 -9.15 5.64
N ALA A 54 22.85 -8.85 6.60
CA ALA A 54 21.82 -7.81 6.60
C ALA A 54 20.72 -7.97 5.51
N THR A 55 19.69 -8.71 5.89
CA THR A 55 18.54 -9.10 5.07
C THR A 55 17.26 -8.76 5.81
N ILE A 56 16.20 -8.46 5.06
CA ILE A 56 14.87 -8.21 5.62
C ILE A 56 14.37 -9.51 6.27
N GLY A 57 14.55 -10.65 5.57
CA GLY A 57 14.21 -12.01 6.02
C GLY A 57 15.18 -12.67 7.01
N GLY A 58 16.19 -11.95 7.50
CA GLY A 58 17.32 -12.56 8.24
C GLY A 58 16.90 -13.32 9.49
N ASP A 59 15.92 -12.78 10.23
CA ASP A 59 15.44 -13.37 11.48
C ASP A 59 14.58 -14.63 11.30
N CYS A 60 14.08 -14.87 10.07
CA CYS A 60 13.30 -16.06 9.70
C CYS A 60 14.18 -17.20 9.14
N ILE A 61 15.48 -16.99 8.87
CA ILE A 61 16.34 -18.05 8.34
C ILE A 61 16.35 -19.24 9.30
N GLY A 62 15.88 -20.40 8.81
CA GLY A 62 15.77 -21.63 9.60
C GLY A 62 14.61 -21.68 10.60
N LYS A 63 13.66 -20.74 10.55
CA LYS A 63 12.47 -20.67 11.40
C LYS A 63 11.17 -20.73 10.58
N ASP A 64 10.04 -20.79 11.29
CA ASP A 64 8.70 -20.69 10.70
C ASP A 64 8.42 -19.23 10.28
N CYS A 65 8.54 -18.95 8.97
CA CYS A 65 8.29 -17.63 8.37
C CYS A 65 6.80 -17.27 8.34
N THR A 66 6.16 -17.13 9.50
CA THR A 66 4.73 -16.77 9.61
C THR A 66 4.55 -15.26 9.61
N LEU A 67 3.32 -14.80 9.34
CA LEU A 67 2.98 -13.37 9.44
C LEU A 67 3.19 -12.85 10.86
N GLU A 68 2.78 -13.62 11.87
CA GLU A 68 3.12 -13.39 13.28
C GLU A 68 4.62 -13.18 13.51
N ALA A 69 5.46 -14.13 13.09
CA ALA A 69 6.91 -14.05 13.31
C ALA A 69 7.53 -12.82 12.61
N PHE A 70 6.98 -12.44 11.46
CA PHE A 70 7.38 -11.20 10.79
C PHE A 70 6.99 -9.96 11.63
N LEU A 71 5.77 -9.89 12.15
CA LEU A 71 5.31 -8.75 12.96
C LEU A 71 6.09 -8.62 14.27
N GLU A 72 6.40 -9.73 14.94
CA GLU A 72 7.25 -9.72 16.13
C GLU A 72 8.64 -9.13 15.85
N THR A 73 9.18 -9.32 14.63
CA THR A 73 10.51 -8.77 14.27
C THR A 73 10.50 -7.26 14.01
N ILE A 74 9.33 -6.65 13.82
CA ILE A 74 9.20 -5.26 13.37
C ILE A 74 8.39 -4.38 14.33
N MET A 75 7.65 -4.98 15.28
CA MET A 75 6.94 -4.28 16.34
C MET A 75 7.89 -3.87 17.48
N ASP A 76 7.51 -2.84 18.24
CA ASP A 76 8.18 -2.58 19.52
C ASP A 76 7.96 -3.79 20.46
N PRO A 77 9.01 -4.27 21.15
CA PRO A 77 8.88 -5.38 22.09
C PRO A 77 7.74 -5.22 23.10
N SER A 78 7.42 -4.00 23.55
CA SER A 78 6.34 -3.79 24.52
C SER A 78 4.94 -4.06 23.95
N TYR A 79 4.76 -3.93 22.62
CA TYR A 79 3.50 -4.25 21.95
C TYR A 79 3.49 -5.67 21.39
N ALA A 80 4.66 -6.23 21.09
CA ALA A 80 4.78 -7.62 20.64
C ALA A 80 4.32 -8.61 21.73
N GLU A 81 4.52 -8.28 23.01
CA GLU A 81 4.06 -9.10 24.14
C GLU A 81 2.53 -9.24 24.22
N ASP A 82 1.78 -8.30 23.63
CA ASP A 82 0.31 -8.28 23.63
C ASP A 82 -0.29 -8.93 22.37
N LEU A 83 0.54 -9.30 21.39
CA LEU A 83 0.09 -9.97 20.17
C LEU A 83 -0.37 -11.40 20.51
N THR A 84 -1.61 -11.76 20.17
CA THR A 84 -2.14 -13.13 20.36
C THR A 84 -2.80 -13.65 19.09
N PRO A 85 -2.01 -13.99 18.06
CA PRO A 85 -2.55 -14.31 16.74
C PRO A 85 -3.49 -15.51 16.75
N THR A 86 -4.54 -15.40 15.95
CA THR A 86 -5.39 -16.53 15.59
C THR A 86 -4.63 -17.50 14.68
N SER A 87 -5.18 -18.70 14.45
CA SER A 87 -4.60 -19.66 13.49
C SER A 87 -4.39 -19.09 12.08
N THR A 88 -5.18 -18.10 11.68
CA THR A 88 -5.02 -17.39 10.40
C THR A 88 -3.86 -16.41 10.46
N GLY A 89 -3.64 -15.71 11.57
CA GLY A 89 -2.49 -14.83 11.79
C GLY A 89 -1.14 -15.56 11.85
N SER A 90 -1.13 -16.82 12.29
CA SER A 90 0.07 -17.68 12.31
C SER A 90 0.33 -18.43 10.99
N THR A 91 -0.35 -18.10 9.89
CA THR A 91 -0.12 -18.75 8.60
C THR A 91 1.14 -18.23 7.90
N ARG A 92 1.73 -19.06 7.03
CA ARG A 92 2.86 -18.67 6.16
C ARG A 92 2.41 -17.99 4.86
N SER A 93 1.20 -18.25 4.40
CA SER A 93 0.71 -17.70 3.13
C SER A 93 -0.74 -17.23 3.27
N PRO A 94 -0.96 -16.08 3.92
CA PRO A 94 -2.30 -15.55 4.11
C PRO A 94 -2.95 -15.19 2.77
N ASP A 95 -4.26 -15.11 2.74
CA ASP A 95 -4.93 -14.45 1.62
C ASP A 95 -4.68 -12.94 1.70
N VAL A 96 -4.43 -12.24 0.59
CA VAL A 96 -4.11 -10.80 0.65
C VAL A 96 -5.32 -9.98 1.11
N TYR A 97 -6.44 -10.12 0.42
CA TYR A 97 -7.61 -9.27 0.63
C TYR A 97 -8.28 -9.56 1.98
N ALA A 98 -8.61 -10.82 2.24
CA ALA A 98 -9.28 -11.20 3.49
C ALA A 98 -8.44 -10.88 4.73
N THR A 99 -7.12 -11.10 4.65
CA THR A 99 -6.21 -10.79 5.77
C THR A 99 -6.07 -9.30 5.99
N ALA A 100 -6.02 -8.48 4.94
CA ALA A 100 -5.93 -7.03 5.10
C ALA A 100 -7.20 -6.45 5.75
N GLU A 101 -8.39 -6.91 5.35
CA GLU A 101 -9.67 -6.41 5.87
C GLU A 101 -9.90 -6.79 7.34
N GLU A 102 -9.42 -7.96 7.77
CA GLU A 102 -9.66 -8.49 9.12
C GLU A 102 -8.38 -8.53 9.98
N ILE A 103 -7.35 -7.76 9.61
CA ILE A 103 -6.00 -7.88 10.17
C ILE A 103 -5.97 -7.76 11.71
N ASP A 104 -6.74 -6.81 12.27
CA ASP A 104 -6.87 -6.61 13.72
C ASP A 104 -7.49 -7.82 14.41
N THR A 105 -8.48 -8.44 13.77
CA THR A 105 -9.13 -9.66 14.27
C THR A 105 -8.18 -10.85 14.21
N TYR A 106 -7.38 -10.94 13.14
CA TYR A 106 -6.44 -12.05 12.97
C TYR A 106 -5.26 -11.99 13.92
N TRP A 107 -4.85 -10.79 14.32
CA TRP A 107 -3.80 -10.57 15.31
C TRP A 107 -4.33 -10.55 16.74
N ASN A 108 -5.66 -10.53 16.90
CA ASN A 108 -6.35 -10.27 18.17
C ASN A 108 -5.73 -9.08 18.91
N TYR A 109 -5.36 -8.06 18.14
CA TYR A 109 -4.63 -6.89 18.58
C TYR A 109 -5.26 -5.67 17.94
N ASN A 110 -5.61 -4.69 18.76
CA ASN A 110 -6.22 -3.47 18.27
C ASN A 110 -5.12 -2.56 17.69
N SER A 111 -5.04 -2.42 16.38
CA SER A 111 -4.07 -1.50 15.75
C SER A 111 -4.20 -0.06 16.23
N ASP A 112 -5.34 0.33 16.83
CA ASP A 112 -5.47 1.61 17.51
C ASP A 112 -4.52 1.75 18.69
N ASP A 113 -4.15 0.69 19.41
CA ASP A 113 -3.26 0.73 20.58
C ASP A 113 -1.79 1.03 20.25
N LEU A 114 -1.43 0.91 18.98
CA LEU A 114 -0.23 1.48 18.34
C LEU A 114 0.14 2.96 18.65
N GLN A 115 -0.67 3.73 19.41
CA GLN A 115 -0.80 5.20 19.29
C GLN A 115 0.52 5.98 19.43
N ALA A 116 1.04 6.45 18.30
CA ALA A 116 1.82 7.67 18.24
C ALA A 116 1.02 8.72 17.44
N ASP A 117 0.63 9.78 18.14
CA ASP A 117 -0.02 10.97 17.59
C ASP A 117 0.67 11.47 16.30
N GLU A 118 -0.14 11.72 15.26
CA GLU A 118 0.18 12.52 14.07
C GLU A 118 1.61 12.41 13.50
N ILE A 119 1.95 11.27 12.91
CA ILE A 119 3.27 11.10 12.26
C ILE A 119 3.37 11.80 10.90
N ILE A 120 2.27 12.25 10.29
CA ILE A 120 2.34 13.16 9.13
C ILE A 120 2.41 14.62 9.59
N LYS A 121 3.38 14.94 10.46
CA LYS A 121 3.92 16.31 10.53
C LYS A 121 5.13 16.50 9.60
N LYS A 122 5.79 15.41 9.15
CA LYS A 122 6.93 15.45 8.19
C LYS A 122 7.18 14.12 7.42
N ALA A 123 6.19 13.56 6.72
CA ALA A 123 6.49 12.47 5.77
C ALA A 123 6.90 13.04 4.38
N PRO A 124 8.21 13.26 4.10
CA PRO A 124 8.69 13.02 2.72
C PRO A 124 10.19 12.67 2.60
N SER A 125 10.49 11.45 2.12
CA SER A 125 11.63 11.05 1.25
C SER A 125 12.03 9.58 1.42
N GLY A 126 11.84 9.00 2.62
CA GLY A 126 12.25 7.63 2.93
C GLY A 126 11.34 6.53 2.37
N PHE A 127 10.02 6.66 2.53
CA PHE A 127 9.09 5.55 2.23
C PHE A 127 9.07 5.13 0.76
N ALA A 128 9.02 6.07 -0.19
CA ALA A 128 9.12 5.76 -1.61
C ALA A 128 10.46 5.10 -1.98
N ASN A 129 11.56 5.53 -1.34
CA ASN A 129 12.86 4.89 -1.52
C ASN A 129 12.90 3.48 -0.93
N LEU A 130 12.20 3.24 0.18
CA LEU A 130 12.06 1.93 0.78
C LEU A 130 11.33 0.97 -0.14
N VAL A 131 10.14 1.33 -0.63
CA VAL A 131 9.36 0.44 -1.51
C VAL A 131 10.15 0.10 -2.79
N ASN A 132 10.86 1.08 -3.37
CA ASN A 132 11.79 0.83 -4.47
C ASN A 132 12.91 -0.16 -4.08
N ALA A 133 13.53 0.04 -2.90
CA ALA A 133 14.59 -0.84 -2.43
C ALA A 133 14.10 -2.28 -2.16
N VAL A 134 12.90 -2.43 -1.60
CA VAL A 134 12.27 -3.74 -1.37
C VAL A 134 11.92 -4.41 -2.69
N ALA A 135 11.38 -3.67 -3.66
CA ALA A 135 11.13 -4.23 -4.99
C ALA A 135 12.40 -4.71 -5.69
N ASN A 136 13.48 -3.91 -5.64
CA ASN A 136 14.78 -4.33 -6.15
C ASN A 136 15.29 -5.59 -5.42
N LYS A 137 15.12 -5.66 -4.10
CA LYS A 137 15.52 -6.82 -3.29
C LYS A 137 14.74 -8.08 -3.68
N ILE A 138 13.43 -7.96 -3.94
CA ILE A 138 12.61 -9.05 -4.46
C ILE A 138 13.18 -9.54 -5.80
N GLN A 139 13.55 -8.64 -6.72
CA GLN A 139 14.13 -9.04 -8.02
C GLN A 139 15.47 -9.76 -7.86
N GLU A 140 16.36 -9.25 -7.00
CA GLU A 140 17.63 -9.91 -6.68
C GLU A 140 17.41 -11.33 -6.11
N ALA A 141 16.46 -11.47 -5.17
CA ALA A 141 16.13 -12.74 -4.55
C ALA A 141 15.54 -13.74 -5.56
N ARG A 142 14.68 -13.29 -6.49
CA ARG A 142 14.08 -14.15 -7.54
C ARG A 142 15.10 -14.75 -8.49
N ALA A 143 16.24 -14.08 -8.71
CA ALA A 143 17.32 -14.61 -9.54
C ALA A 143 17.98 -15.85 -8.91
N VAL A 144 17.85 -16.03 -7.60
CA VAL A 144 18.42 -17.14 -6.84
C VAL A 144 17.35 -18.17 -6.47
N VAL A 145 16.15 -17.72 -6.06
CA VAL A 145 15.04 -18.57 -5.65
C VAL A 145 13.75 -18.14 -6.35
N PRO A 146 13.33 -18.84 -7.42
CA PRO A 146 12.07 -18.58 -8.09
C PRO A 146 10.88 -18.74 -7.12
N SER A 147 10.13 -17.65 -6.91
CA SER A 147 9.04 -17.57 -5.92
C SER A 147 7.78 -16.93 -6.54
N ALA A 148 7.31 -17.46 -7.67
CA ALA A 148 6.27 -16.84 -8.49
C ALA A 148 4.99 -16.49 -7.71
N ASP A 149 4.48 -17.42 -6.89
CA ASP A 149 3.28 -17.20 -6.04
C ASP A 149 3.48 -16.06 -5.01
N LEU A 150 4.62 -16.04 -4.31
CA LEU A 150 4.91 -14.99 -3.33
C LEU A 150 5.09 -13.62 -4.00
N VAL A 151 5.67 -13.58 -5.20
CA VAL A 151 5.83 -12.35 -5.98
C VAL A 151 4.47 -11.85 -6.47
N GLU A 152 3.59 -12.76 -6.90
CA GLU A 152 2.22 -12.40 -7.28
C GLU A 152 1.46 -11.81 -6.09
N LYS A 153 1.55 -12.44 -4.90
CA LYS A 153 0.94 -11.91 -3.66
C LYS A 153 1.51 -10.57 -3.21
N ALA A 154 2.83 -10.37 -3.30
CA ALA A 154 3.46 -9.08 -3.04
C ALA A 154 2.96 -8.00 -4.03
N THR A 155 2.81 -8.35 -5.30
CA THR A 155 2.31 -7.46 -6.35
C THR A 155 0.84 -7.09 -6.11
N VAL A 156 0.00 -8.07 -5.83
CA VAL A 156 -1.43 -7.88 -5.50
C VAL A 156 -1.61 -7.02 -4.26
N SER A 157 -0.80 -7.22 -3.23
CA SER A 157 -0.80 -6.38 -2.02
C SER A 157 -0.53 -4.91 -2.33
N LEU A 158 0.46 -4.60 -3.19
CA LEU A 158 0.71 -3.23 -3.62
C LEU A 158 -0.39 -2.64 -4.49
N LYS A 159 -1.05 -3.44 -5.35
CA LYS A 159 -2.16 -2.96 -6.17
C LYS A 159 -3.38 -2.60 -5.33
N TRP A 160 -3.72 -3.42 -4.33
CA TRP A 160 -4.75 -3.08 -3.35
C TRP A 160 -4.39 -1.82 -2.56
N ALA A 161 -3.15 -1.72 -2.05
CA ALA A 161 -2.67 -0.51 -1.38
C ALA A 161 -2.83 0.73 -2.29
N GLN A 162 -2.51 0.61 -3.57
CA GLN A 162 -2.70 1.69 -4.54
C GLN A 162 -4.17 2.08 -4.70
N ALA A 163 -5.08 1.12 -4.82
CA ALA A 163 -6.51 1.37 -4.96
C ALA A 163 -7.09 2.09 -3.73
N VAL A 164 -6.67 1.68 -2.52
CA VAL A 164 -7.11 2.34 -1.29
C VAL A 164 -6.55 3.76 -1.18
N ARG A 165 -5.26 3.98 -1.44
CA ARG A 165 -4.66 5.33 -1.42
C ARG A 165 -5.35 6.28 -2.40
N LEU A 166 -5.71 5.79 -3.58
CA LEU A 166 -6.50 6.56 -4.57
C LEU A 166 -7.86 6.95 -3.99
N THR A 167 -8.56 6.00 -3.36
CA THR A 167 -9.84 6.25 -2.68
C THR A 167 -9.71 7.30 -1.58
N GLU A 168 -8.69 7.19 -0.73
CA GLU A 168 -8.48 8.11 0.40
C GLU A 168 -8.19 9.56 0.01
N MET A 169 -7.61 9.76 -1.17
CA MET A 169 -7.45 11.11 -1.70
C MET A 169 -8.80 11.78 -1.95
N VAL A 170 -9.87 11.02 -2.14
CA VAL A 170 -11.22 11.53 -2.43
C VAL A 170 -12.18 11.35 -1.26
N VAL A 171 -12.20 10.18 -0.62
CA VAL A 171 -13.12 9.81 0.47
C VAL A 171 -12.35 9.59 1.76
N ARG A 172 -12.79 10.22 2.86
CA ARG A 172 -12.32 9.91 4.21
C ARG A 172 -13.52 9.78 5.14
N TYR A 173 -13.53 8.72 5.96
CA TYR A 173 -14.61 8.43 6.91
C TYR A 173 -16.01 8.39 6.28
N GLY A 174 -16.10 7.98 5.00
CA GLY A 174 -17.37 7.90 4.26
C GLY A 174 -17.80 9.19 3.56
N GLU A 175 -17.06 10.28 3.75
CA GLU A 175 -17.38 11.61 3.20
C GLU A 175 -16.36 12.03 2.12
N LEU A 176 -16.76 12.90 1.19
CA LEU A 176 -15.89 13.45 0.12
C LEU A 176 -14.93 14.54 0.63
N GLU A 177 -14.20 14.21 1.69
CA GLU A 177 -13.30 15.11 2.42
C GLU A 177 -11.82 14.71 2.28
N GLY A 178 -11.50 13.85 1.30
CA GLY A 178 -10.12 13.54 0.96
C GLY A 178 -9.38 14.78 0.45
N ALA A 179 -8.04 14.79 0.56
CA ALA A 179 -7.23 15.96 0.24
C ALA A 179 -7.40 16.45 -1.22
N LYS A 180 -7.60 15.53 -2.18
CA LYS A 180 -7.92 15.84 -3.58
C LYS A 180 -9.33 16.40 -3.74
N ALA A 181 -10.31 15.85 -3.02
CA ALA A 181 -11.69 16.34 -3.02
C ALA A 181 -11.78 17.77 -2.46
N ASN A 182 -11.14 18.03 -1.32
CA ASN A 182 -11.06 19.35 -0.71
C ASN A 182 -10.38 20.37 -1.64
N ALA A 183 -9.25 20.00 -2.24
CA ALA A 183 -8.54 20.86 -3.19
C ALA A 183 -9.39 21.17 -4.44
N PHE A 184 -10.19 20.21 -4.90
CA PHE A 184 -11.12 20.44 -6.00
C PHE A 184 -12.25 21.39 -5.60
N ALA A 185 -12.88 21.17 -4.44
CA ALA A 185 -13.96 22.02 -3.92
C ALA A 185 -13.49 23.46 -3.68
N GLU A 186 -12.27 23.65 -3.18
CA GLU A 186 -11.68 24.98 -2.99
C GLU A 186 -11.50 25.72 -4.33
N LYS A 187 -11.01 25.02 -5.36
CA LYS A 187 -10.83 25.59 -6.69
C LYS A 187 -12.16 25.85 -7.41
N TYR A 188 -13.17 25.02 -7.14
CA TYR A 188 -14.46 25.01 -7.83
C TYR A 188 -15.65 25.11 -6.85
N PRO A 189 -15.81 26.24 -6.12
CA PRO A 189 -16.76 26.33 -4.99
C PRO A 189 -18.24 26.30 -5.38
N LYS A 190 -18.55 26.34 -6.69
CA LYS A 190 -19.92 26.27 -7.23
C LYS A 190 -20.30 24.87 -7.72
N ILE A 191 -19.38 23.91 -7.62
CA ILE A 191 -19.58 22.55 -8.09
C ILE A 191 -19.90 21.67 -6.90
N ASN A 192 -21.01 20.93 -7.00
CA ASN A 192 -21.32 19.90 -6.03
C ASN A 192 -20.39 18.71 -6.28
N LEU A 193 -19.65 18.29 -5.26
CA LEU A 193 -18.76 17.15 -5.39
C LEU A 193 -19.56 15.89 -5.69
N GLN A 194 -19.11 15.16 -6.70
CA GLN A 194 -19.60 13.84 -7.03
C GLN A 194 -18.42 12.88 -7.13
N SER A 195 -18.66 11.61 -6.85
CA SER A 195 -17.66 10.56 -6.96
C SER A 195 -18.16 9.39 -7.80
N THR A 196 -17.22 8.68 -8.39
CA THR A 196 -17.46 7.46 -9.16
C THR A 196 -16.44 6.39 -8.77
N GLN A 197 -16.81 5.13 -8.96
CA GLN A 197 -15.88 4.02 -8.79
C GLN A 197 -15.19 3.70 -10.11
N ARG A 198 -13.89 3.44 -10.04
CA ARG A 198 -13.05 3.03 -11.16
C ARG A 198 -12.42 1.69 -10.83
N VAL A 199 -12.28 0.84 -11.84
CA VAL A 199 -11.55 -0.43 -11.71
C VAL A 199 -10.07 -0.15 -11.98
N LEU A 200 -9.21 -0.47 -11.02
CA LEU A 200 -7.76 -0.40 -11.17
C LEU A 200 -7.22 -1.69 -11.81
N ASP A 201 -7.62 -2.84 -11.26
CA ASP A 201 -7.15 -4.17 -11.69
C ASP A 201 -8.07 -5.27 -11.13
N GLU A 202 -7.63 -6.53 -11.23
CA GLU A 202 -8.29 -7.73 -10.72
C GLU A 202 -7.32 -8.59 -9.90
N ASP A 203 -7.73 -8.97 -8.69
CA ASP A 203 -7.07 -9.95 -7.85
C ASP A 203 -7.47 -11.36 -8.30
N ARG A 204 -6.50 -12.07 -8.86
CA ARG A 204 -6.66 -13.44 -9.36
C ARG A 204 -6.05 -14.49 -8.45
N THR A 205 -5.49 -14.08 -7.32
CA THR A 205 -4.92 -15.01 -6.32
C THR A 205 -6.00 -15.71 -5.51
N VAL A 206 -7.23 -15.20 -5.61
CA VAL A 206 -8.45 -15.73 -4.96
C VAL A 206 -9.47 -16.23 -5.97
N SER A 207 -10.36 -17.11 -5.51
CA SER A 207 -11.47 -17.66 -6.30
C SER A 207 -12.80 -17.49 -5.55
N PRO A 208 -13.77 -16.74 -6.11
CA PRO A 208 -13.72 -16.03 -7.39
C PRO A 208 -12.74 -14.84 -7.35
N SER A 209 -12.29 -14.39 -8.52
CA SER A 209 -11.45 -13.19 -8.63
C SER A 209 -12.18 -11.95 -8.11
N LEU A 210 -11.41 -11.02 -7.53
CA LEU A 210 -11.95 -9.79 -6.94
C LEU A 210 -11.52 -8.57 -7.77
N LYS A 211 -12.44 -7.64 -8.01
CA LYS A 211 -12.09 -6.37 -8.68
C LYS A 211 -11.44 -5.42 -7.67
N MET A 212 -10.26 -4.92 -8.01
CA MET A 212 -9.62 -3.85 -7.26
C MET A 212 -10.22 -2.52 -7.71
N VAL A 213 -11.14 -1.98 -6.92
CA VAL A 213 -11.84 -0.73 -7.21
C VAL A 213 -11.31 0.42 -6.36
N TYR A 214 -11.34 1.62 -6.90
CA TYR A 214 -11.07 2.84 -6.15
C TYR A 214 -12.12 3.91 -6.44
N THR A 215 -12.32 4.80 -5.47
CA THR A 215 -13.18 5.98 -5.65
C THR A 215 -12.38 7.15 -6.19
N ASP A 216 -12.93 7.82 -7.19
CA ASP A 216 -12.38 9.05 -7.75
C ASP A 216 -13.47 10.11 -7.86
N LEU A 217 -13.09 11.36 -8.11
CA LEU A 217 -14.04 12.42 -8.44
C LEU A 217 -14.68 12.14 -9.81
N ASP A 218 -16.00 12.31 -9.89
CA ASP A 218 -16.74 12.17 -11.15
C ASP A 218 -16.67 13.47 -11.96
N TYR A 219 -15.51 13.71 -12.59
CA TYR A 219 -15.30 14.89 -13.41
C TYR A 219 -16.31 15.03 -14.56
N ALA A 220 -16.77 13.91 -15.13
CA ALA A 220 -17.73 13.93 -16.22
C ALA A 220 -19.14 14.28 -15.73
N GLY A 221 -19.57 13.67 -14.61
CA GLY A 221 -20.84 13.99 -13.95
C GLY A 221 -20.89 15.44 -13.49
N MET A 222 -19.84 15.91 -12.80
CA MET A 222 -19.73 17.29 -12.33
C MET A 222 -19.69 18.30 -13.50
N ALA A 223 -18.99 17.99 -14.60
CA ALA A 223 -18.98 18.87 -15.77
C ALA A 223 -20.35 18.92 -16.47
N THR A 224 -21.06 17.80 -16.50
CA THR A 224 -22.43 17.72 -17.05
C THR A 224 -23.41 18.57 -16.24
N GLU A 225 -23.36 18.46 -14.90
CA GLU A 225 -24.16 19.29 -14.01
C GLU A 225 -23.86 20.79 -14.21
N ALA A 226 -22.57 21.15 -14.23
CA ALA A 226 -22.13 22.52 -14.41
C ALA A 226 -22.53 23.12 -15.77
N ALA A 227 -22.57 22.30 -16.81
CA ALA A 227 -22.91 22.72 -18.17
C ALA A 227 -24.39 23.03 -18.35
N GLY A 228 -25.28 22.37 -17.59
CA GLY A 228 -26.73 22.63 -17.66
C GLY A 228 -27.33 22.41 -19.05
N GLY A 229 -26.77 21.47 -19.83
CA GLY A 229 -27.19 21.17 -21.21
C GLY A 229 -26.46 21.94 -22.31
N ASP A 230 -25.54 22.86 -21.98
CA ASP A 230 -24.69 23.53 -22.96
C ASP A 230 -23.49 22.64 -23.34
N GLN A 231 -23.48 22.16 -24.58
CA GLN A 231 -22.44 21.24 -25.07
C GLN A 231 -21.06 21.88 -25.19
N ALA A 232 -20.96 23.17 -25.54
CA ALA A 232 -19.67 23.84 -25.64
C ALA A 232 -19.07 24.02 -24.24
N LYS A 233 -19.90 24.46 -23.29
CA LYS A 233 -19.53 24.59 -21.88
C LYS A 233 -19.15 23.25 -21.25
N LEU A 234 -19.85 22.17 -21.58
CA LEU A 234 -19.51 20.81 -21.12
C LEU A 234 -18.09 20.43 -21.51
N VAL A 235 -17.74 20.58 -22.79
CA VAL A 235 -16.42 20.21 -23.30
C VAL A 235 -15.32 21.04 -22.62
N ASP A 236 -15.54 22.34 -22.47
CA ASP A 236 -14.54 23.23 -21.87
C ASP A 236 -14.39 22.97 -20.36
N THR A 237 -15.50 22.78 -19.63
CA THR A 237 -15.49 22.48 -18.19
C THR A 237 -14.84 21.13 -17.90
N TYR A 238 -15.17 20.10 -18.69
CA TYR A 238 -14.59 18.78 -18.52
C TYR A 238 -13.07 18.79 -18.76
N LYS A 239 -12.60 19.46 -19.82
CA LYS A 239 -11.16 19.65 -20.05
C LYS A 239 -10.49 20.37 -18.89
N GLU A 240 -11.14 21.38 -18.32
CA GLU A 240 -10.61 22.10 -17.17
C GLU A 240 -10.44 21.19 -15.94
N PHE A 241 -11.43 20.34 -15.67
CA PHE A 241 -11.38 19.37 -14.57
C PHE A 241 -10.32 18.29 -14.78
N LEU A 242 -10.13 17.82 -16.02
CA LEU A 242 -9.03 16.91 -16.36
C LEU A 242 -7.67 17.59 -16.17
N ASN A 243 -7.52 18.85 -16.60
CA ASN A 243 -6.30 19.62 -16.36
C ASN A 243 -6.00 19.78 -14.86
N PHE A 244 -7.02 19.91 -14.01
CA PHE A 244 -6.83 19.86 -12.56
C PHE A 244 -6.34 18.48 -12.10
N ALA A 245 -6.96 17.39 -12.58
CA ALA A 245 -6.63 16.03 -12.19
C ALA A 245 -5.19 15.64 -12.56
N GLU A 246 -4.69 16.16 -13.68
CA GLU A 246 -3.33 15.92 -14.19
C GLU A 246 -2.28 16.89 -13.60
N ALA A 247 -2.72 18.01 -13.02
CA ALA A 247 -1.82 18.99 -12.44
C ALA A 247 -1.11 18.45 -11.21
N LYS A 248 0.17 18.83 -11.06
CA LYS A 248 0.94 18.52 -9.85
C LYS A 248 0.28 19.18 -8.63
N PRO A 249 -0.07 18.44 -7.57
CA PRO A 249 -0.74 19.01 -6.41
C PRO A 249 0.11 20.05 -5.67
N THR A 250 -0.51 21.19 -5.35
CA THR A 250 0.07 22.25 -4.52
C THR A 250 -0.11 21.98 -3.03
N GLU A 251 -1.27 21.45 -2.64
CA GLU A 251 -1.57 20.99 -1.28
C GLU A 251 -0.64 19.84 -0.90
N SER A 252 -0.09 19.90 0.32
CA SER A 252 1.01 19.04 0.74
C SER A 252 0.57 17.60 0.95
N VAL A 253 -0.58 17.37 1.59
CA VAL A 253 -1.09 16.03 1.88
C VAL A 253 -1.47 15.31 0.59
N TYR A 254 -2.23 15.96 -0.29
CA TYR A 254 -2.57 15.45 -1.61
C TYR A 254 -1.30 15.12 -2.41
N ARG A 255 -0.32 16.02 -2.44
CA ARG A 255 0.96 15.76 -3.13
C ARG A 255 1.68 14.52 -2.59
N ILE A 256 1.70 14.32 -1.27
CA ILE A 256 2.35 13.16 -0.65
C ILE A 256 1.64 11.86 -1.09
N HIS A 257 0.32 11.80 -0.95
CA HIS A 257 -0.45 10.61 -1.35
C HIS A 257 -0.31 10.32 -2.85
N GLN A 258 -0.40 11.34 -3.71
CA GLN A 258 -0.21 11.18 -5.15
C GLN A 258 1.19 10.66 -5.49
N ASN A 259 2.24 11.13 -4.81
CA ASN A 259 3.59 10.64 -5.02
C ASN A 259 3.77 9.17 -4.63
N ILE A 260 3.10 8.71 -3.57
CA ILE A 260 3.09 7.31 -3.14
C ILE A 260 2.38 6.46 -4.19
N VAL A 261 1.18 6.85 -4.63
CA VAL A 261 0.45 6.15 -5.70
C VAL A 261 1.29 6.04 -6.98
N ASN A 262 1.91 7.15 -7.42
CA ASN A 262 2.77 7.16 -8.60
C ASN A 262 4.02 6.28 -8.43
N MET A 263 4.48 6.06 -7.21
CA MET A 263 5.57 5.14 -6.91
C MET A 263 5.10 3.68 -7.01
N TYR A 264 3.95 3.32 -6.44
CA TYR A 264 3.36 1.98 -6.61
C TYR A 264 3.18 1.63 -8.08
N GLN A 265 2.60 2.55 -8.87
CA GLN A 265 2.41 2.38 -10.31
C GLN A 265 3.71 2.10 -11.08
N ARG A 266 4.84 2.64 -10.63
CA ARG A 266 6.14 2.41 -11.28
C ARG A 266 6.79 1.10 -10.84
N VAL A 267 6.58 0.70 -9.58
CA VAL A 267 7.18 -0.49 -8.99
C VAL A 267 6.48 -1.77 -9.44
N ILE A 268 5.14 -1.75 -9.54
CA ILE A 268 4.33 -2.92 -9.90
C ILE A 268 4.80 -3.60 -11.19
N PRO A 269 5.01 -2.89 -12.32
CA PRO A 269 5.50 -3.53 -13.55
C PRO A 269 6.88 -4.19 -13.40
N SER A 270 7.75 -3.65 -12.54
CA SER A 270 9.05 -4.26 -12.24
C SER A 270 8.91 -5.57 -11.49
N LEU A 271 7.90 -5.69 -10.61
CA LEU A 271 7.60 -6.96 -9.94
C LEU A 271 7.06 -7.99 -10.94
N GLU A 272 6.21 -7.56 -11.87
CA GLU A 272 5.57 -8.43 -12.87
C GLU A 272 6.50 -8.91 -13.97
N ALA A 273 7.49 -8.11 -14.39
CA ALA A 273 8.29 -8.35 -15.60
C ALA A 273 9.05 -9.68 -15.64
N GLY A 274 9.25 -10.37 -14.51
CA GLY A 274 10.08 -11.58 -14.43
C GLY A 274 11.55 -11.29 -14.71
N CYS A 275 12.46 -12.17 -14.29
CA CYS A 275 13.85 -12.06 -14.73
C CYS A 275 13.92 -12.41 -16.24
N SER A 276 14.35 -11.46 -17.07
CA SER A 276 14.85 -11.74 -18.41
C SER A 276 16.24 -12.33 -18.37
#